data_AF-A0A5N5URN5-F1
#
_entry.id   AF-A0A5N5URN5-F1
#
_cell.length_a   1.000
_cell.length_b   1.000
_cell.length_c   1.000
_cell.angle_alpha   90.00
_cell.angle_beta   90.00
_cell.angle_gamma   90.00
#
_symmetry.space_group_name_H-M   'P 1'
#
loop_
_entity.id
_entity.type
_entity.pdbx_description
1 polymer ?
#
loop_
_entity_poly.entity_id
_entity_poly.type
_entity_poly.pdbx_seq_one_letter_code
_entity_poly.pdbx_strand_id
1 'polypeptide(L)' 'MKPSKLADLKPKKKCCRSKPRCKRCPVVLHQVRKAERHGAKGKDLVKVYERARGK' A
#
# COMPACT_ATOMS: atom_id res chain seq x y z
N MET A 1 10.35 3.23 -1.82
CA MET A 1 9.38 3.98 -2.64
C MET A 1 9.09 5.31 -1.97
N LYS A 2 8.96 6.42 -2.71
CA LYS A 2 8.52 7.70 -2.12
C LYS A 2 7.05 7.57 -1.66
N PRO A 3 6.70 7.96 -0.42
CA PRO A 3 5.37 7.74 0.17
C PRO A 3 4.26 8.41 -0.63
N SER A 4 4.53 9.59 -1.21
CA SER A 4 3.57 10.34 -2.02
C SER A 4 3.10 9.59 -3.26
N LYS A 5 3.88 8.63 -3.78
CA LYS A 5 3.47 7.82 -4.94
C LYS A 5 2.63 6.60 -4.56
N LEU A 6 2.49 6.26 -3.27
CA LEU A 6 1.72 5.10 -2.84
C LEU A 6 0.21 5.36 -2.82
N ALA A 7 -0.20 6.59 -2.51
CA ALA A 7 -1.60 7.03 -2.49
C ALA A 7 -2.22 7.10 -3.89
N ASP A 8 -1.44 7.64 -4.82
CA ASP A 8 -1.80 7.93 -6.23
C ASP A 8 -1.74 6.72 -7.16
N LEU A 9 -1.18 5.60 -6.71
CA LEU A 9 -1.11 4.39 -7.54
C LEU A 9 -2.51 3.81 -7.79
N LYS A 10 -2.87 3.66 -9.07
CA LYS A 10 -4.10 3.01 -9.47
C LYS A 10 -4.04 1.50 -9.14
N PRO A 11 -5.02 0.95 -8.39
CA PRO A 11 -5.04 -0.46 -8.06
C PRO A 11 -5.30 -1.35 -9.28
N LYS A 12 -4.75 -2.57 -9.25
CA LYS A 12 -5.08 -3.62 -10.22
C LYS A 12 -6.54 -4.07 -10.03
N LYS A 13 -7.21 -4.48 -11.12
CA LYS A 13 -8.60 -5.02 -11.07
C LYS A 13 -8.80 -6.16 -10.07
N LYS A 14 -7.80 -7.04 -9.90
CA LYS A 14 -7.85 -8.20 -8.98
C LYS A 14 -6.58 -8.28 -8.13
N CYS A 15 -6.72 -8.79 -6.90
CA CYS A 15 -5.60 -9.11 -6.01
C CYS A 15 -4.75 -10.23 -6.62
N CYS A 16 -3.42 -10.07 -6.61
CA CYS A 16 -2.50 -11.07 -7.16
C CYS A 16 -2.40 -12.34 -6.30
N ARG A 17 -2.82 -12.29 -5.02
CA ARG A 17 -2.71 -13.36 -4.01
C ARG A 17 -1.29 -13.92 -3.76
N SER A 18 -0.29 -13.47 -4.52
CA SER A 18 1.14 -13.78 -4.34
C SER A 18 1.67 -13.30 -2.99
N LYS A 19 2.67 -14.00 -2.46
CA LYS A 19 3.51 -13.56 -1.34
C LYS A 19 4.95 -13.38 -1.84
N PRO A 20 5.56 -12.18 -1.71
CA PRO A 20 4.94 -10.93 -1.26
C PRO A 20 3.95 -10.37 -2.30
N ARG A 21 2.90 -9.66 -1.83
CA ARG A 21 1.91 -9.03 -2.72
C ARG A 21 2.54 -7.96 -3.60
N CYS A 22 1.97 -7.76 -4.78
CA CYS A 22 2.47 -6.78 -5.74
C CYS A 22 2.22 -5.33 -5.30
N LYS A 23 3.01 -4.40 -5.84
CA LYS A 23 2.98 -2.97 -5.47
C LYS A 23 1.64 -2.28 -5.74
N ARG A 24 0.88 -2.78 -6.72
CA ARG A 24 -0.46 -2.25 -7.12
C ARG A 24 -1.61 -3.12 -6.62
N CYS A 25 -1.36 -3.98 -5.63
CA CYS A 25 -2.39 -4.86 -5.11
C CYS A 25 -3.51 -4.00 -4.48
N PRO A 26 -4.79 -4.21 -4.85
CA PRO A 26 -5.90 -3.44 -4.30
C PRO A 26 -5.95 -3.49 -2.77
N VAL A 27 -5.59 -4.62 -2.16
CA VAL A 27 -5.55 -4.77 -0.69
C VAL A 27 -4.42 -3.94 -0.05
N VAL A 28 -3.26 -3.84 -0.71
CA VAL A 28 -2.13 -3.05 -0.22
C VAL A 28 -2.47 -1.57 -0.28
N LEU A 29 -2.95 -1.11 -1.43
CA LEU A 29 -3.31 0.29 -1.65
C LEU A 29 -4.50 0.72 -0.76
N HIS A 30 -5.47 -0.17 -0.52
CA HIS A 30 -6.57 0.12 0.40
C HIS A 30 -6.06 0.33 1.84
N GLN A 31 -5.13 -0.49 2.32
CA GLN A 31 -4.53 -0.31 3.65
C GLN A 31 -3.70 0.97 3.76
N VAL A 32 -2.92 1.29 2.72
CA VAL A 32 -2.14 2.54 2.68
C VAL A 32 -3.06 3.76 2.71
N ARG A 33 -4.13 3.78 1.89
CA ARG A 33 -5.13 4.87 1.89
C ARG A 33 -5.86 4.99 3.20
N LYS A 34 -6.17 3.86 3.85
CA LYS A 34 -6.75 3.86 5.19
C LYS A 34 -5.80 4.53 6.18
N ALA A 35 -4.52 4.14 6.19
CA ALA A 35 -3.52 4.73 7.06
C ALA A 35 -3.32 6.23 6.79
N GLU A 36 -3.29 6.65 5.54
CA GLU A 36 -3.21 8.06 5.14
C GLU A 36 -4.39 8.87 5.67
N ARG A 37 -5.62 8.33 5.57
CA ARG A 37 -6.82 8.94 6.16
C ARG A 37 -6.75 9.02 7.68
N HIS A 38 -6.07 8.08 8.34
CA HIS A 38 -5.77 8.13 9.78
C HIS A 38 -4.63 9.11 10.13
N GLY A 39 -4.09 9.86 9.16
CA GLY A 39 -3.04 10.85 9.39
C GLY A 39 -1.62 10.29 9.31
N ALA A 40 -1.44 9.03 8.90
CA ALA A 40 -0.11 8.46 8.70
C ALA A 40 0.59 9.17 7.53
N LYS A 41 1.80 9.67 7.77
CA LYS A 41 2.60 10.41 6.78
C LYS A 41 4.02 9.87 6.71
N GLY A 42 4.68 10.09 5.58
CA GLY A 42 6.11 9.84 5.43
C GLY A 42 6.50 8.38 5.70
N LYS A 43 7.31 8.17 6.75
CA LYS A 43 7.90 6.87 7.10
C LYS A 43 6.85 5.84 7.53
N ASP A 44 5.75 6.25 8.15
CA ASP A 44 4.70 5.34 8.59
C ASP A 44 3.92 4.72 7.44
N LEU A 45 3.69 5.49 6.36
CA LEU A 45 3.08 4.93 5.14
C LEU A 45 3.95 3.84 4.51
N VAL A 46 5.27 4.00 4.57
CA VAL A 46 6.21 2.98 4.07
C VAL A 46 6.15 1.72 4.92
N LYS A 47 6.09 1.86 6.26
CA LYS A 47 5.92 0.71 7.16
C LYS A 47 4.60 -0.03 6.91
N VAL A 48 3.50 0.70 6.76
CA VAL A 48 2.18 0.12 6.44
C VAL A 48 2.22 -0.60 5.09
N TYR A 49 2.85 0.00 4.08
CA TYR A 49 3.00 -0.62 2.76
C TYR A 49 3.80 -1.92 2.79
N GLU A 50 4.95 -1.93 3.45
CA GLU A 50 5.79 -3.13 3.59
C GLU A 50 5.05 -4.23 4.37
N ARG A 51 4.35 -3.86 5.47
CA ARG A 51 3.51 -4.80 6.24
C ARG A 51 2.36 -5.35 5.39
N ALA A 52 1.69 -4.50 4.62
CA ALA A 52 0.54 -4.87 3.81
C ALA A 52 0.90 -5.80 2.65
N ARG A 53 2.14 -5.72 2.15
CA ARG A 53 2.65 -6.66 1.13
C ARG A 53 2.75 -8.09 1.67
N GLY A 54 2.92 -8.24 2.98
CA GLY A 54 3.30 -9.52 3.59
C GLY A 54 4.72 -9.87 3.16
N LYS A 55 5.57 -10.30 4.09
CA LYS A 55 6.83 -10.94 3.72
C LYS A 55 6.55 -12.09 2.74
#